data_AF-A0A6C0JKP2-F1
#
_entry.id   AF-A0A6C0JKP2-F1
#
_cell.length_a   1.000
_cell.length_b   1.000
_cell.length_c   1.000
_cell.angle_alpha   90.00
_cell.angle_beta   90.00
_cell.angle_gamma   90.00
#
_symmetry.space_group_name_H-M   'P 1'
#
loop_
_entity.id
_entity.type
_entity.pdbx_description
1 polymer ?
#
loop_
_entity_poly.entity_id
_entity_poly.type
_entity_poly.pdbx_seq_one_letter_code
_entity_poly.pdbx_strand_id
1 'polypeptide(L)'
;MSGIDDEWANFLTTQVAGYKQPDIKKSEPIVQKCKESSEEEKDSLDTAAGLPVCEELYISTKTKVLFLNQPIDIHTIFWKIPINEYWRPMDGVVKKQMKIVSKSKEEYDEYRAKLENVPYYNENIIKQIDNPAARRIKFKDERKITIGISKKDIMNCRGKVKNAFYNCFAIILRFKYEGAFREIHVKVFNTGKLEIPGILNSGLLDIVKGMVLNMMQPNIDSVLEFIETDSENNVLINSNFNCGYFINREMLHSILRGNKYRIETAYDPCSYPGVKCKFYFNNDLPFEDERQNGQVLQEDRAMKMSELGDNKKYTEISFMIFRTGSCLIVGNCTEKILKFVFAFIKKMLAEEYETIRVDTEEPVNKNKKVKLRKKTIIMSQEYFTDNSQTNQS
;
A
#
# COMPACT_ATOMS: atom_id res chain seq x y z
N MET A 1 -17.40 6.56 28.25
CA MET A 1 -16.01 6.98 27.99
C MET A 1 -15.34 7.09 29.34
N SER A 2 -14.51 6.13 29.72
CA SER A 2 -13.69 6.27 30.93
C SER A 2 -12.45 7.10 30.55
N GLY A 3 -12.28 8.24 31.20
CA GLY A 3 -11.19 9.16 30.92
C GLY A 3 -9.86 8.59 31.42
N ILE A 4 -8.75 9.13 30.91
CA ILE A 4 -7.39 8.82 31.40
C ILE A 4 -7.28 9.05 32.91
N ASP A 5 -8.07 9.98 33.45
CA ASP A 5 -8.11 10.30 34.88
C ASP A 5 -8.71 9.17 35.74
N ASP A 6 -9.65 8.39 35.21
CA ASP A 6 -10.26 7.25 35.92
C ASP A 6 -9.26 6.10 36.08
N GLU A 7 -8.35 5.91 35.12
CA GLU A 7 -7.30 4.89 35.18
C GLU A 7 -6.16 5.31 36.13
N TRP A 8 -5.83 6.60 36.20
CA TRP A 8 -4.87 7.13 37.18
C TRP A 8 -5.38 7.02 38.61
N ALA A 9 -6.66 7.32 38.85
CA ALA A 9 -7.27 7.16 40.17
C ALA A 9 -7.24 5.69 40.65
N ASN A 10 -7.50 4.75 39.74
CA ASN A 10 -7.41 3.31 40.01
C ASN A 10 -5.96 2.85 40.28
N PHE A 11 -4.97 3.39 39.57
CA PHE A 11 -3.57 3.06 39.82
C PHE A 11 -3.10 3.50 41.22
N LEU A 12 -3.52 4.69 41.67
CA LEU A 12 -3.20 5.22 42.99
C LEU A 12 -3.87 4.41 44.11
N THR A 13 -5.12 3.97 43.92
CA THR A 13 -5.84 3.16 44.92
C THR A 13 -5.28 1.74 45.05
N THR A 14 -4.72 1.18 43.97
CA THR A 14 -4.17 -0.19 43.98
C THR A 14 -2.83 -0.29 44.72
N GLN A 15 -2.09 0.82 44.89
CA GLN A 15 -0.83 0.85 45.64
C GLN A 15 -1.04 0.91 47.17
N VAL A 16 -2.24 1.27 47.65
CA VAL A 16 -2.52 1.48 49.09
C VAL A 16 -3.08 0.22 49.76
N ALA A 17 -3.62 -0.74 49.01
CA ALA A 17 -4.21 -1.97 49.56
C ALA A 17 -3.27 -3.18 49.40
N GLY A 18 -2.41 -3.39 50.39
CA GLY A 18 -1.63 -4.63 50.51
C GLY A 18 -2.53 -5.85 50.77
N TYR A 19 -2.22 -6.94 50.06
CA TYR A 19 -2.57 -8.35 50.34
C TYR A 19 -4.01 -8.67 50.81
N LYS A 20 -4.81 -9.26 49.90
CA LYS A 20 -5.63 -10.47 50.17
C LYS A 20 -6.16 -11.09 48.86
N GLN A 21 -6.21 -12.41 48.84
CA GLN A 21 -6.59 -13.31 47.72
C GLN A 21 -8.10 -13.30 47.41
N PRO A 22 -8.53 -13.88 46.27
CA PRO A 22 -9.78 -13.55 45.59
C PRO A 22 -10.97 -14.40 46.06
N ASP A 23 -12.17 -13.83 46.03
CA ASP A 23 -13.42 -14.58 46.14
C ASP A 23 -14.35 -14.34 44.95
N ILE A 24 -14.84 -15.47 44.45
CA ILE A 24 -15.76 -15.66 43.33
C ILE A 24 -17.17 -15.29 43.80
N LYS A 25 -17.86 -14.35 43.13
CA LYS A 25 -19.35 -14.38 43.04
C LYS A 25 -19.86 -13.87 41.70
N LYS A 26 -20.76 -14.67 41.13
CA LYS A 26 -21.64 -14.38 39.98
C LYS A 26 -22.75 -13.42 40.41
N SER A 27 -23.18 -12.52 39.52
CA SER A 27 -24.54 -11.99 39.50
C SER A 27 -24.90 -11.42 38.12
N GLU A 28 -26.10 -11.80 37.68
CA GLU A 28 -26.82 -11.48 36.45
C GLU A 28 -27.34 -10.01 36.37
N PRO A 29 -27.88 -9.57 35.21
CA PRO A 29 -27.88 -8.16 34.82
C PRO A 29 -29.14 -7.40 35.26
N ILE A 30 -28.94 -6.14 35.62
CA ILE A 30 -30.01 -5.19 35.93
C ILE A 30 -30.47 -4.52 34.64
N VAL A 31 -31.75 -4.70 34.34
CA VAL A 31 -32.55 -4.01 33.33
C VAL A 31 -32.78 -2.56 33.76
N GLN A 32 -32.47 -1.59 32.89
CA GLN A 32 -32.93 -0.20 33.08
C GLN A 32 -33.53 0.34 31.78
N LYS A 33 -34.87 0.48 31.81
CA LYS A 33 -35.70 1.25 30.86
C LYS A 33 -35.66 2.73 31.24
N CYS A 34 -35.64 3.62 30.24
CA CYS A 34 -36.35 4.92 30.14
C CYS A 34 -36.03 5.49 28.74
N LYS A 35 -36.97 5.46 27.78
CA LYS A 35 -38.04 6.43 27.42
C LYS A 35 -37.54 7.70 26.68
N GLU A 36 -38.24 7.95 25.56
CA GLU A 36 -37.94 8.81 24.42
C GLU A 36 -38.18 10.32 24.62
N SER A 37 -37.49 11.12 23.80
CA SER A 37 -37.97 12.22 22.91
C SER A 37 -36.77 13.14 22.66
N SER A 38 -36.39 13.52 21.44
CA SER A 38 -37.17 14.12 20.36
C SER A 38 -36.46 13.97 19.02
N GLU A 39 -37.27 13.97 17.97
CA GLU A 39 -37.00 13.69 16.57
C GLU A 39 -36.25 14.84 15.87
N GLU A 40 -35.26 14.50 15.03
CA GLU A 40 -34.94 15.27 13.83
C GLU A 40 -34.76 14.28 12.67
N GLU A 41 -35.62 14.42 11.67
CA GLU A 41 -35.82 13.55 10.51
C GLU A 41 -34.58 13.50 9.60
N LYS A 42 -34.11 12.29 9.29
CA LYS A 42 -33.35 12.00 8.08
C LYS A 42 -33.85 10.71 7.43
N ASP A 43 -34.66 10.93 6.40
CA ASP A 43 -34.83 10.19 5.16
C ASP A 43 -34.33 8.73 5.17
N SER A 44 -35.27 7.82 5.45
CA SER A 44 -35.08 6.38 5.46
C SER A 44 -35.48 5.76 4.11
N LEU A 45 -34.49 5.33 3.35
CA LEU A 45 -34.63 4.32 2.29
C LEU A 45 -33.48 3.32 2.46
N ASP A 46 -33.77 2.24 3.19
CA ASP A 46 -33.31 0.86 2.94
C ASP A 46 -33.28 0.04 4.24
N THR A 47 -34.37 -0.69 4.47
CA THR A 47 -34.34 -1.90 5.32
C THR A 47 -35.01 -3.04 4.58
N ALA A 48 -34.34 -3.52 3.53
CA ALA A 48 -34.55 -4.89 3.07
C ALA A 48 -33.88 -5.83 4.08
N ALA A 49 -34.69 -6.65 4.74
CA ALA A 49 -34.29 -7.53 5.83
C ALA A 49 -33.09 -8.43 5.47
N GLY A 50 -32.02 -8.37 6.27
CA GLY A 50 -30.94 -9.37 6.29
C GLY A 50 -29.62 -8.98 5.59
N LEU A 51 -29.57 -7.88 4.83
CA LEU A 51 -28.34 -7.47 4.16
C LEU A 51 -27.38 -6.74 5.13
N PRO A 52 -26.11 -7.17 5.25
CA PRO A 52 -25.10 -6.47 6.02
C PRO A 52 -24.76 -5.12 5.39
N VAL A 53 -24.49 -4.12 6.25
CA VAL A 53 -24.16 -2.77 5.80
C VAL A 53 -22.76 -2.73 5.20
N CYS A 54 -22.69 -2.35 3.92
CA CYS A 54 -21.44 -2.11 3.21
C CYS A 54 -20.84 -0.75 3.61
N GLU A 55 -19.59 -0.75 4.05
CA GLU A 55 -18.84 0.45 4.45
C GLU A 55 -18.62 1.42 3.29
N GLU A 56 -18.36 2.68 3.61
CA GLU A 56 -17.98 3.70 2.64
C GLU A 56 -16.59 3.47 2.07
N LEU A 57 -16.36 4.01 0.87
CA LEU A 57 -15.07 3.94 0.20
C LEU A 57 -14.02 4.81 0.92
N TYR A 58 -12.96 4.17 1.40
CA TYR A 58 -11.80 4.84 2.00
C TYR A 58 -10.62 4.90 1.02
N ILE A 59 -10.23 6.11 0.62
CA ILE A 59 -9.03 6.31 -0.21
C ILE A 59 -7.78 6.26 0.69
N SER A 60 -7.02 5.18 0.58
CA SER A 60 -5.85 4.95 1.42
C SER A 60 -4.61 5.70 0.96
N THR A 61 -4.42 5.87 -0.35
CA THR A 61 -3.27 6.57 -0.93
C THR A 61 -3.59 7.03 -2.35
N LYS A 62 -3.25 8.27 -2.67
CA LYS A 62 -3.16 8.79 -4.04
C LYS A 62 -1.68 8.85 -4.43
N THR A 63 -1.30 8.22 -5.52
CA THR A 63 0.09 8.15 -6.00
C THR A 63 0.21 8.92 -7.30
N LYS A 64 1.08 9.94 -7.33
CA LYS A 64 1.38 10.65 -8.56
C LYS A 64 2.30 9.80 -9.42
N VAL A 65 1.89 9.59 -10.67
CA VAL A 65 2.67 8.90 -11.69
C VAL A 65 3.32 9.96 -12.57
N LEU A 66 4.63 9.87 -12.75
CA LEU A 66 5.39 10.75 -13.64
C LEU A 66 6.16 9.91 -14.64
N PHE A 67 6.56 10.52 -15.75
CA PHE A 67 7.35 9.88 -16.79
C PHE A 67 8.57 10.74 -17.11
N LEU A 68 9.72 10.10 -17.21
CA LEU A 68 10.92 10.68 -17.78
C LEU A 68 10.86 10.58 -19.30
N ASN A 69 11.59 11.45 -19.98
CA ASN A 69 11.72 11.47 -21.44
C ASN A 69 12.40 10.22 -22.03
N GLN A 70 12.98 9.35 -21.20
CA GLN A 70 13.73 8.17 -21.64
C GLN A 70 13.73 7.03 -20.60
N PRO A 71 13.95 5.77 -21.04
CA PRO A 71 14.22 4.66 -20.13
C PRO A 71 15.56 4.83 -19.42
N ILE A 72 15.73 4.11 -18.32
CA ILE A 72 16.87 4.27 -17.41
C ILE A 72 17.50 2.92 -17.04
N ASP A 73 18.83 2.90 -16.97
CA ASP A 73 19.55 1.76 -16.41
C ASP A 73 19.50 1.80 -14.88
N ILE A 74 18.47 1.15 -14.35
CA ILE A 74 18.24 1.03 -12.91
C ILE A 74 19.38 0.36 -12.16
N HIS A 75 20.14 -0.55 -12.80
CA HIS A 75 21.20 -1.29 -12.12
C HIS A 75 22.41 -0.38 -11.88
N THR A 76 22.87 0.32 -12.93
CA THR A 76 23.99 1.26 -12.81
C THR A 76 23.63 2.43 -11.91
N ILE A 77 22.47 3.03 -12.11
CA ILE A 77 22.03 4.20 -11.33
C ILE A 77 21.88 3.82 -9.85
N PHE A 78 21.26 2.68 -9.53
CA PHE A 78 21.07 2.26 -8.14
C PHE A 78 22.39 2.24 -7.34
N TRP A 79 23.48 1.74 -7.92
CA TRP A 79 24.77 1.68 -7.23
C TRP A 79 25.46 3.05 -7.14
N LYS A 80 25.37 3.88 -8.19
CA LYS A 80 26.00 5.20 -8.22
C LYS A 80 25.33 6.25 -7.33
N ILE A 81 24.04 6.07 -6.98
CA ILE A 81 23.33 6.99 -6.08
C ILE A 81 23.97 6.99 -4.67
N PRO A 82 24.47 8.14 -4.18
CA PRO A 82 25.01 8.23 -2.83
C PRO A 82 23.92 8.14 -1.77
N ILE A 83 24.26 7.63 -0.58
CA ILE A 83 23.36 7.54 0.57
C ILE A 83 23.91 8.40 1.70
N ASN A 84 23.09 9.32 2.19
CA ASN A 84 23.38 10.15 3.33
C ASN A 84 23.15 9.36 4.62
N GLU A 85 24.10 9.48 5.55
CA GLU A 85 23.92 8.93 6.88
C GLU A 85 22.74 9.61 7.58
N TYR A 86 21.86 8.80 8.19
CA TYR A 86 20.58 9.29 8.69
C TYR A 86 20.70 10.40 9.77
N TRP A 87 21.79 10.41 10.53
CA TRP A 87 22.03 11.38 11.59
C TRP A 87 22.39 12.78 11.06
N ARG A 88 22.84 12.90 9.80
CA ARG A 88 23.21 14.20 9.21
C ARG A 88 21.95 14.98 8.79
N PRO A 89 21.81 16.25 9.20
CA PRO A 89 20.68 17.09 8.83
C PRO A 89 20.89 17.70 7.43
N MET A 90 20.92 16.84 6.41
CA MET A 90 21.14 17.25 5.01
C MET A 90 20.11 16.64 4.07
N ASP A 91 19.87 17.33 2.97
CA ASP A 91 18.97 16.90 1.90
C ASP A 91 19.63 15.81 1.06
N GLY A 92 18.84 14.86 0.56
CA GLY A 92 19.30 13.78 -0.32
C GLY A 92 18.68 12.43 0.01
N VAL A 93 19.33 11.36 -0.43
CA VAL A 93 18.81 9.99 -0.28
C VAL A 93 19.25 9.41 1.05
N VAL A 94 18.30 9.02 1.90
CA VAL A 94 18.61 8.38 3.20
C VAL A 94 18.48 6.85 3.15
N LYS A 95 17.72 6.34 2.17
CA LYS A 95 17.49 4.92 1.99
C LYS A 95 17.24 4.58 0.53
N LYS A 96 17.83 3.50 0.03
CA LYS A 96 17.51 2.91 -1.29
C LYS A 96 17.27 1.40 -1.16
N GLN A 97 16.38 0.87 -1.99
CA GLN A 97 15.98 -0.54 -1.99
C GLN A 97 15.82 -1.04 -3.42
N MET A 98 16.30 -2.24 -3.71
CA MET A 98 16.14 -2.87 -5.02
C MET A 98 16.00 -4.39 -4.87
N LYS A 99 15.30 -5.02 -5.80
CA LYS A 99 15.35 -6.47 -5.97
C LYS A 99 16.48 -6.81 -6.94
N ILE A 100 17.44 -7.61 -6.48
CA ILE A 100 18.54 -8.13 -7.30
C ILE A 100 18.22 -9.59 -7.64
N VAL A 101 18.47 -9.95 -8.89
CA VAL A 101 18.29 -11.30 -9.41
C VAL A 101 19.58 -11.70 -10.09
N SER A 102 20.28 -12.68 -9.53
CA SER A 102 21.48 -13.27 -10.13
C SER A 102 21.13 -14.64 -10.69
N LYS A 103 21.45 -14.84 -11.97
CA LYS A 103 21.24 -16.10 -12.71
C LYS A 103 22.50 -16.95 -12.77
N SER A 104 23.66 -16.36 -12.50
CA SER A 104 24.93 -17.07 -12.44
C SER A 104 25.68 -16.75 -11.14
N LYS A 105 26.70 -17.56 -10.85
CA LYS A 105 27.53 -17.40 -9.66
C LYS A 105 28.40 -16.15 -9.78
N GLU A 106 28.88 -15.85 -10.98
CA GLU A 106 29.68 -14.67 -11.32
C GLU A 106 28.90 -13.37 -11.06
N GLU A 107 27.64 -13.28 -11.52
CA GLU A 107 26.77 -12.12 -11.26
C GLU A 107 26.56 -11.90 -9.75
N TYR A 108 26.48 -12.99 -8.98
CA TYR A 108 26.34 -12.91 -7.53
C TYR A 108 27.64 -12.44 -6.87
N ASP A 109 28.80 -12.88 -7.35
CA ASP A 109 30.09 -12.49 -6.81
C ASP A 109 30.41 -11.01 -7.16
N GLU A 110 30.04 -10.53 -8.34
CA GLU A 110 30.08 -9.10 -8.69
C GLU A 110 29.20 -8.24 -7.78
N TYR A 111 28.00 -8.73 -7.47
CA TYR A 111 27.11 -8.08 -6.51
C TYR A 111 27.75 -8.03 -5.11
N ARG A 112 28.40 -9.11 -4.67
CA ARG A 112 29.10 -9.17 -3.38
C ARG A 112 30.23 -8.16 -3.30
N ALA A 113 31.05 -8.04 -4.35
CA ALA A 113 32.12 -7.04 -4.40
C ALA A 113 31.59 -5.60 -4.24
N LYS A 114 30.41 -5.29 -4.79
CA LYS A 114 29.78 -3.96 -4.63
C LYS A 114 29.32 -3.67 -3.19
N LEU A 115 29.08 -4.67 -2.36
CA LEU A 115 28.65 -4.49 -0.97
C LEU A 115 29.80 -4.14 -0.02
N GLU A 116 31.03 -4.50 -0.34
CA GLU A 116 32.20 -4.25 0.52
C GLU A 116 32.39 -2.76 0.83
N ASN A 117 32.01 -1.90 -0.11
CA ASN A 117 32.10 -0.44 0.02
C ASN A 117 30.85 0.22 0.63
N VAL A 118 29.87 -0.57 1.10
CA VAL A 118 28.60 -0.05 1.63
C VAL A 118 28.60 -0.07 3.15
N PRO A 119 28.53 1.08 3.84
CA PRO A 119 28.69 1.15 5.30
C PRO A 119 27.54 0.50 6.06
N TYR A 120 26.32 0.59 5.56
CA TYR A 120 25.14 -0.02 6.19
C TYR A 120 24.15 -0.54 5.17
N TYR A 121 23.89 -1.85 5.23
CA TYR A 121 22.89 -2.51 4.40
C TYR A 121 22.21 -3.69 5.11
N ASN A 122 21.06 -4.08 4.58
CA ASN A 122 20.31 -5.28 4.97
C ASN A 122 19.91 -6.08 3.73
N GLU A 123 20.19 -7.37 3.76
CA GLU A 123 19.80 -8.32 2.71
C GLU A 123 18.65 -9.20 3.18
N ASN A 124 17.66 -9.39 2.33
CA ASN A 124 16.62 -10.39 2.54
C ASN A 124 16.54 -11.34 1.34
N ILE A 125 16.88 -12.61 1.57
CA ILE A 125 16.85 -13.66 0.55
C ILE A 125 15.40 -14.06 0.31
N ILE A 126 14.94 -13.94 -0.93
CA ILE A 126 13.59 -14.32 -1.36
C ILE A 126 13.61 -15.75 -1.89
N LYS A 127 14.60 -16.07 -2.71
CA LYS A 127 14.77 -17.39 -3.32
C LYS A 127 16.24 -17.63 -3.57
N GLN A 128 16.74 -18.80 -3.18
CA GLN A 128 18.11 -19.20 -3.47
C GLN A 128 18.10 -20.66 -3.93
N ILE A 129 18.64 -20.89 -5.12
CA ILE A 129 18.84 -22.21 -5.72
C ILE A 129 20.30 -22.26 -6.15
N ASP A 130 21.02 -23.23 -5.62
CA ASP A 130 22.36 -23.57 -6.04
C ASP A 130 22.43 -25.09 -6.16
N ASN A 131 22.13 -25.59 -7.35
CA ASN A 131 22.15 -27.02 -7.63
C ASN A 131 22.69 -27.27 -9.04
N PRO A 132 24.02 -27.52 -9.18
CA PRO A 132 24.65 -27.75 -10.48
C PRO A 132 24.11 -29.01 -11.20
N ALA A 133 23.48 -29.94 -10.48
CA ALA A 133 22.89 -31.16 -11.03
C ALA A 133 21.43 -30.99 -11.51
N ALA A 134 20.81 -29.81 -11.32
CA ALA A 134 19.42 -29.58 -11.70
C ALA A 134 19.22 -29.47 -13.22
N ARG A 135 18.17 -30.12 -13.75
CA ARG A 135 17.84 -30.14 -15.19
C ARG A 135 17.40 -28.78 -15.78
N ARG A 136 16.82 -27.87 -14.98
CA ARG A 136 16.22 -26.61 -15.48
C ARG A 136 16.95 -25.35 -15.03
N ILE A 137 17.08 -25.13 -13.72
CA ILE A 137 17.71 -23.92 -13.17
C ILE A 137 18.85 -24.38 -12.28
N LYS A 138 20.08 -24.17 -12.75
CA LYS A 138 21.30 -24.57 -12.02
C LYS A 138 21.62 -23.61 -10.88
N PHE A 139 21.51 -22.31 -11.15
CA PHE A 139 21.72 -21.26 -10.16
C PHE A 139 20.63 -20.20 -10.29
N LYS A 140 20.10 -19.74 -9.16
CA LYS A 140 19.21 -18.58 -9.10
C LYS A 140 19.19 -18.01 -7.69
N ASP A 141 19.63 -16.77 -7.55
CA ASP A 141 19.59 -16.04 -6.30
C ASP A 141 18.73 -14.77 -6.50
N GLU A 142 17.64 -14.67 -5.74
CA GLU A 142 16.76 -13.51 -5.71
C GLU A 142 16.80 -12.90 -4.31
N ARG A 143 17.25 -11.65 -4.23
CA ARG A 143 17.41 -10.94 -2.95
C ARG A 143 16.83 -9.55 -3.03
N LYS A 144 16.36 -9.07 -1.89
CA LYS A 144 16.06 -7.66 -1.70
C LYS A 144 17.20 -7.04 -0.92
N ILE A 145 17.89 -6.09 -1.53
CA ILE A 145 18.90 -5.26 -0.88
C ILE A 145 18.25 -3.96 -0.39
N THR A 146 18.59 -3.56 0.83
CA THR A 146 18.24 -2.27 1.43
C THR A 146 19.52 -1.60 1.91
N ILE A 147 19.78 -0.38 1.45
CA ILE A 147 20.95 0.41 1.86
C ILE A 147 20.43 1.68 2.53
N GLY A 148 20.96 2.01 3.71
CA GLY A 148 20.51 3.15 4.51
C GLY A 148 19.26 2.90 5.36
N ILE A 149 18.80 3.94 6.05
CA ILE A 149 17.76 3.91 7.09
C ILE A 149 16.77 5.06 6.85
N SER A 150 15.51 4.88 7.21
CA SER A 150 14.48 5.93 7.16
C SER A 150 13.84 6.20 8.51
N LYS A 151 13.11 7.31 8.65
CA LYS A 151 12.36 7.66 9.86
C LYS A 151 11.41 6.55 10.25
N LYS A 152 10.77 5.94 9.26
CA LYS A 152 9.84 4.84 9.49
C LYS A 152 10.53 3.60 10.07
N ASP A 153 11.77 3.31 9.70
CA ASP A 153 12.51 2.16 10.26
C ASP A 153 12.90 2.40 11.72
N ILE A 154 13.25 3.64 12.07
CA ILE A 154 13.62 4.01 13.43
C ILE A 154 12.39 4.02 14.35
N MET A 155 11.28 4.58 13.86
CA MET A 155 10.03 4.71 14.60
C MET A 155 9.27 3.38 14.69
N ASN A 156 9.35 2.50 13.68
CA ASN A 156 8.54 1.29 13.61
C ASN A 156 9.36 0.02 13.87
N CYS A 157 9.16 -0.60 15.05
CA CYS A 157 9.94 -1.75 15.50
C CYS A 157 9.48 -3.11 14.93
N ARG A 158 8.37 -3.15 14.16
CA ARG A 158 7.89 -4.37 13.50
C ARG A 158 7.55 -4.07 12.03
N GLY A 159 8.52 -4.29 11.15
CA GLY A 159 8.26 -4.41 9.72
C GLY A 159 7.96 -5.87 9.37
N LYS A 160 6.79 -6.17 8.82
CA LYS A 160 6.68 -7.39 8.00
C LYS A 160 7.61 -7.21 6.81
N VAL A 161 8.45 -8.21 6.54
CA VAL A 161 9.32 -8.21 5.37
C VAL A 161 8.43 -8.13 4.12
N LYS A 162 8.46 -6.99 3.44
CA LYS A 162 7.74 -6.79 2.19
C LYS A 162 8.60 -7.25 1.03
N ASN A 163 8.01 -8.01 0.12
CA ASN A 163 8.63 -8.29 -1.18
C ASN A 163 8.93 -6.97 -1.91
N ALA A 164 10.04 -6.95 -2.63
CA ALA A 164 10.39 -5.85 -3.53
C ALA A 164 9.85 -6.14 -4.93
N PHE A 165 9.47 -5.08 -5.64
CA PHE A 165 9.04 -5.14 -7.03
C PHE A 165 10.24 -5.35 -7.95
N TYR A 166 10.01 -6.00 -9.09
CA TYR A 166 11.00 -6.15 -10.16
C TYR A 166 11.09 -4.87 -11.00
N ASN A 167 12.19 -4.72 -11.75
CA ASN A 167 12.38 -3.67 -12.76
C ASN A 167 12.24 -2.24 -12.22
N CYS A 168 12.38 -2.05 -10.92
CA CYS A 168 12.39 -0.76 -10.28
C CYS A 168 13.30 -0.79 -9.06
N PHE A 169 13.78 0.38 -8.68
CA PHE A 169 14.31 0.62 -7.35
C PHE A 169 13.43 1.64 -6.63
N ALA A 170 13.49 1.63 -5.31
CA ALA A 170 12.82 2.59 -4.45
C ALA A 170 13.86 3.40 -3.68
N ILE A 171 13.67 4.71 -3.61
CA ILE A 171 14.48 5.64 -2.83
C ILE A 171 13.59 6.38 -1.84
N ILE A 172 14.17 6.76 -0.71
CA ILE A 172 13.56 7.69 0.24
C ILE A 172 14.41 8.96 0.22
N LEU A 173 13.80 10.01 -0.30
CA LEU A 173 14.33 11.35 -0.35
C LEU A 173 13.99 12.06 0.94
N ARG A 174 15.00 12.64 1.59
CA ARG A 174 14.85 13.58 2.69
C ARG A 174 15.12 14.98 2.18
N PHE A 175 14.27 15.93 2.54
CA PHE A 175 14.49 17.35 2.28
C PHE A 175 13.87 18.21 3.37
N LYS A 176 14.42 19.42 3.57
CA LYS A 176 13.88 20.41 4.49
C LYS A 176 12.70 21.16 3.87
N TYR A 177 11.56 21.17 4.54
CA TYR A 177 10.37 21.89 4.10
C TYR A 177 9.60 22.43 5.32
N GLU A 178 9.26 23.73 5.30
CA GLU A 178 8.57 24.42 6.41
C GLU A 178 9.27 24.21 7.78
N GLY A 179 10.60 24.31 7.79
CA GLY A 179 11.40 24.20 9.01
C GLY A 179 11.64 22.77 9.52
N ALA A 180 11.06 21.74 8.89
CA ALA A 180 11.21 20.34 9.30
C ALA A 180 11.71 19.44 8.16
N PHE A 181 12.44 18.37 8.50
CA PHE A 181 12.79 17.34 7.52
C PHE A 181 11.59 16.45 7.22
N ARG A 182 11.24 16.37 5.94
CA ARG A 182 10.23 15.46 5.40
C ARG A 182 10.91 14.36 4.61
N GLU A 183 10.29 13.18 4.60
CA GLU A 183 10.77 12.02 3.86
C GLU A 183 9.70 11.56 2.87
N ILE A 184 10.08 11.44 1.60
CA ILE A 184 9.19 11.00 0.52
C ILE A 184 9.79 9.75 -0.12
N HIS A 185 8.93 8.75 -0.30
CA HIS A 185 9.27 7.52 -0.98
C HIS A 185 8.99 7.67 -2.48
N VAL A 186 9.99 7.42 -3.32
CA VAL A 186 9.87 7.48 -4.77
C VAL A 186 10.26 6.11 -5.34
N LYS A 187 9.42 5.53 -6.19
CA LYS A 187 9.79 4.36 -7.00
C LYS A 187 10.14 4.81 -8.40
N VAL A 188 11.19 4.21 -8.94
CA VAL A 188 11.77 4.55 -10.23
C VAL A 188 11.87 3.26 -11.05
N PHE A 189 11.13 3.19 -12.16
CA PHE A 189 11.03 2.01 -13.04
C PHE A 189 11.98 2.15 -14.23
N ASN A 190 12.49 1.03 -14.74
CA ASN A 190 13.40 1.00 -15.89
C ASN A 190 12.84 1.67 -17.16
N THR A 191 11.51 1.73 -17.31
CA THR A 191 10.85 2.41 -18.44
C THR A 191 10.88 3.94 -18.35
N GLY A 192 11.43 4.51 -17.27
CA GLY A 192 11.37 5.95 -17.01
C GLY A 192 10.11 6.39 -16.27
N LYS A 193 9.21 5.46 -15.91
CA LYS A 193 8.05 5.74 -15.05
C LYS A 193 8.48 5.95 -13.59
N LEU A 194 7.84 6.88 -12.89
CA LEU A 194 8.01 7.13 -11.46
C LEU A 194 6.68 7.07 -10.72
N GLU A 195 6.69 6.56 -9.50
CA GLU A 195 5.52 6.52 -8.61
C GLU A 195 5.85 7.19 -7.27
N ILE A 196 5.14 8.26 -6.94
CA ILE A 196 5.29 9.05 -5.71
C ILE A 196 3.99 8.99 -4.90
N PRO A 197 3.87 8.06 -3.92
CA PRO A 197 2.69 7.94 -3.08
C PRO A 197 2.57 9.09 -2.07
N GLY A 198 1.35 9.59 -1.88
CA GLY A 198 0.99 10.48 -0.77
C GLY A 198 1.40 11.94 -0.96
N ILE A 199 1.78 12.35 -2.17
CA ILE A 199 2.11 13.74 -2.47
C ILE A 199 0.88 14.50 -2.97
N LEU A 200 0.40 15.45 -2.17
CA LEU A 200 -0.80 16.25 -2.48
C LEU A 200 -0.44 17.68 -2.94
N ASN A 201 0.70 18.20 -2.48
CA ASN A 201 1.13 19.57 -2.76
C ASN A 201 2.00 19.60 -4.04
N SER A 202 1.65 20.46 -4.99
CA SER A 202 2.38 20.64 -6.25
C SER A 202 3.79 21.19 -6.04
N GLY A 203 3.99 22.16 -5.15
CA GLY A 203 5.31 22.68 -4.82
C GLY A 203 6.24 21.61 -4.22
N LEU A 204 5.72 20.70 -3.39
CA LEU A 204 6.49 19.54 -2.92
C LEU A 204 6.86 18.60 -4.07
N LEU A 205 5.96 18.42 -5.04
CA LEU A 205 6.20 17.58 -6.21
C LEU A 205 7.34 18.13 -7.05
N ASP A 206 7.41 19.44 -7.26
CA ASP A 206 8.46 20.06 -8.06
C ASP A 206 9.83 20.04 -7.37
N ILE A 207 9.87 20.17 -6.03
CA ILE A 207 11.09 19.92 -5.25
C ILE A 207 11.58 18.49 -5.48
N VAL A 208 10.67 17.50 -5.37
CA VAL A 208 11.01 16.09 -5.56
C VAL A 208 11.49 15.82 -6.99
N LYS A 209 10.85 16.41 -8.02
CA LYS A 209 11.31 16.32 -9.41
C LYS A 209 12.74 16.83 -9.53
N GLY A 210 13.03 18.02 -9.01
CA GLY A 210 14.38 18.60 -9.01
C GLY A 210 15.42 17.71 -8.33
N MET A 211 15.09 17.15 -7.16
CA MET A 211 15.97 16.21 -6.45
C MET A 211 16.25 14.93 -7.25
N VAL A 212 15.23 14.38 -7.92
CA VAL A 212 15.38 13.19 -8.75
C VAL A 212 16.29 13.48 -9.96
N LEU A 213 16.06 14.60 -10.67
CA LEU A 213 16.90 14.99 -11.80
C LEU A 213 18.36 15.22 -11.37
N ASN A 214 18.58 15.98 -10.30
CA ASN A 214 19.93 16.26 -9.79
C ASN A 214 20.68 14.98 -9.37
N MET A 215 19.97 13.96 -8.90
CA MET A 215 20.54 12.68 -8.53
C MET A 215 20.87 11.81 -9.75
N MET A 216 19.97 11.77 -10.73
CA MET A 216 20.06 10.84 -11.85
C MET A 216 20.86 11.39 -13.03
N GLN A 217 20.77 12.68 -13.31
CA GLN A 217 21.44 13.34 -14.44
C GLN A 217 22.96 13.11 -14.48
N PRO A 218 23.72 13.14 -13.37
CA PRO A 218 25.17 12.89 -13.42
C PRO A 218 25.55 11.48 -13.88
N ASN A 219 24.58 10.56 -13.91
CA ASN A 219 24.77 9.16 -14.26
C ASN A 219 24.23 8.82 -15.66
N ILE A 220 23.75 9.83 -16.40
CA ILE A 220 23.08 9.70 -17.70
C ILE A 220 23.64 10.76 -18.64
N ASP A 221 24.16 10.34 -19.79
CA ASP A 221 24.81 11.24 -20.75
C ASP A 221 23.82 12.18 -21.46
N SER A 222 22.59 11.72 -21.68
CA SER A 222 21.52 12.50 -22.28
C SER A 222 20.79 13.37 -21.26
N VAL A 223 20.22 14.49 -21.74
CA VAL A 223 19.42 15.40 -20.92
C VAL A 223 18.18 14.66 -20.39
N LEU A 224 18.02 14.66 -19.08
CA LEU A 224 16.93 14.00 -18.38
C LEU A 224 15.87 15.03 -17.98
N GLU A 225 14.66 14.84 -18.47
CA GLU A 225 13.53 15.74 -18.21
C GLU A 225 12.27 14.94 -17.89
N PHE A 226 11.37 15.55 -17.13
CA PHE A 226 10.03 15.01 -16.93
C PHE A 226 9.14 15.41 -18.10
N ILE A 227 8.42 14.44 -18.65
CA ILE A 227 7.37 14.69 -19.64
C ILE A 227 6.21 15.37 -18.92
N GLU A 228 5.88 16.59 -19.33
CA GLU A 228 4.67 17.27 -18.86
C GLU A 228 3.46 16.45 -19.28
N THR A 229 2.68 16.06 -18.27
CA THR A 229 1.45 15.32 -18.48
C THR A 229 0.38 15.95 -17.61
N ASP A 230 -0.84 16.05 -18.13
CA ASP A 230 -1.96 16.67 -17.42
C ASP A 230 -2.11 16.07 -16.02
N SER A 231 -1.96 16.95 -15.03
CA SER A 231 -1.73 16.59 -13.62
C SER A 231 -2.89 15.81 -12.97
N GLU A 232 -4.08 15.84 -13.58
CA GLU A 232 -5.29 15.16 -13.11
C GLU A 232 -5.39 13.69 -13.57
N ASN A 233 -4.77 13.33 -14.70
CA ASN A 233 -4.96 12.02 -15.34
C ASN A 233 -3.93 10.97 -14.94
N ASN A 234 -2.91 11.34 -14.15
CA ASN A 234 -1.81 10.45 -13.75
C ASN A 234 -1.78 10.21 -12.23
N VAL A 235 -2.95 9.90 -11.67
CA VAL A 235 -3.09 9.55 -10.26
C VAL A 235 -3.50 8.08 -10.14
N LEU A 236 -2.58 7.27 -9.65
CA LEU A 236 -2.87 5.91 -9.23
C LEU A 236 -3.52 5.96 -7.84
N ILE A 237 -4.82 5.68 -7.77
CA ILE A 237 -5.58 5.67 -6.53
C ILE A 237 -5.63 4.26 -5.97
N ASN A 238 -5.36 4.12 -4.67
CA ASN A 238 -5.56 2.89 -3.91
C ASN A 238 -6.62 3.15 -2.84
N SER A 239 -7.74 2.44 -2.93
CA SER A 239 -8.87 2.58 -2.03
C SER A 239 -9.37 1.24 -1.53
N ASN A 240 -10.01 1.23 -0.36
CA ASN A 240 -10.56 0.03 0.24
C ASN A 240 -11.93 0.31 0.86
N PHE A 241 -12.71 -0.73 1.02
CA PHE A 241 -13.98 -0.76 1.74
C PHE A 241 -14.26 -2.19 2.22
N ASN A 242 -15.28 -2.39 3.03
CA ASN A 242 -15.71 -3.72 3.46
C ASN A 242 -17.22 -3.90 3.22
N CYS A 243 -17.62 -5.03 2.65
CA CYS A 243 -19.03 -5.33 2.44
C CYS A 243 -19.76 -5.87 3.67
N GLY A 244 -19.03 -6.19 4.76
CA GLY A 244 -19.61 -6.53 6.06
C GLY A 244 -19.92 -8.02 6.27
N TYR A 245 -19.53 -8.92 5.36
CA TYR A 245 -19.76 -10.36 5.47
C TYR A 245 -18.65 -11.18 4.82
N PHE A 246 -18.54 -12.45 5.18
CA PHE A 246 -17.59 -13.37 4.55
C PHE A 246 -18.10 -13.83 3.19
N ILE A 247 -17.19 -13.88 2.22
CA ILE A 247 -17.48 -14.19 0.82
C ILE A 247 -16.90 -15.56 0.45
N ASN A 248 -17.73 -16.37 -0.19
CA ASN A 248 -17.33 -17.56 -0.94
C ASN A 248 -16.68 -17.13 -2.26
N ARG A 249 -15.34 -17.12 -2.25
CA ARG A 249 -14.52 -16.65 -3.38
C ARG A 249 -14.67 -17.50 -4.64
N GLU A 250 -14.95 -18.79 -4.51
CA GLU A 250 -15.14 -19.69 -5.66
C GLU A 250 -16.47 -19.39 -6.37
N MET A 251 -17.53 -19.20 -5.59
CA MET A 251 -18.83 -18.82 -6.11
C MET A 251 -18.79 -17.43 -6.74
N LEU A 252 -18.16 -16.46 -6.05
CA LEU A 252 -17.95 -15.11 -6.59
C LEU A 252 -17.18 -15.14 -7.91
N HIS A 253 -16.08 -15.88 -8.00
CA HIS A 253 -15.31 -16.00 -9.24
C HIS A 253 -16.18 -16.56 -10.38
N SER A 254 -16.98 -17.59 -10.09
CA SER A 254 -17.85 -18.24 -11.08
C SER A 254 -18.94 -17.29 -11.60
N ILE A 255 -19.56 -16.52 -10.72
CA ILE A 255 -20.61 -15.55 -11.07
C ILE A 255 -20.03 -14.40 -11.89
N LEU A 256 -18.91 -13.82 -11.45
CA LEU A 256 -18.29 -12.70 -12.15
C LEU A 256 -17.78 -13.07 -13.54
N ARG A 257 -17.19 -14.27 -13.70
CA ARG A 257 -16.74 -14.79 -14.99
C ARG A 257 -17.91 -15.26 -15.87
N GLY A 258 -19.03 -15.64 -15.26
CA GLY A 258 -20.20 -16.18 -15.93
C GLY A 258 -20.95 -15.18 -16.81
N ASN A 259 -22.07 -15.63 -17.39
CA ASN A 259 -22.83 -14.86 -18.37
C ASN A 259 -23.45 -13.56 -17.83
N LYS A 260 -23.69 -13.46 -16.51
CA LYS A 260 -24.34 -12.29 -15.89
C LYS A 260 -23.44 -11.05 -15.99
N TYR A 261 -22.21 -11.14 -15.50
CA TYR A 261 -21.29 -10.00 -15.44
C TYR A 261 -20.21 -10.01 -16.50
N ARG A 262 -19.71 -11.19 -16.88
CA ARG A 262 -18.60 -11.39 -17.84
C ARG A 262 -17.38 -10.49 -17.56
N ILE A 263 -17.10 -10.26 -16.29
CA ILE A 263 -15.95 -9.51 -15.83
C ILE A 263 -14.72 -10.40 -15.94
N GLU A 264 -13.61 -9.83 -16.41
CA GLU A 264 -12.33 -10.53 -16.42
C GLU A 264 -11.89 -10.77 -14.97
N THR A 265 -11.90 -12.03 -14.55
CA THR A 265 -11.53 -12.43 -13.20
C THR A 265 -10.52 -13.56 -13.17
N ALA A 266 -9.65 -13.53 -12.17
CA ALA A 266 -8.66 -14.56 -11.89
C ALA A 266 -8.65 -14.88 -10.40
N TYR A 267 -8.77 -16.15 -10.07
CA TYR A 267 -8.71 -16.64 -8.69
C TYR A 267 -7.88 -17.92 -8.61
N ASP A 268 -6.79 -17.86 -7.85
CA ASP A 268 -5.99 -19.02 -7.46
C ASP A 268 -5.61 -18.82 -5.98
N PRO A 269 -6.22 -19.57 -5.04
CA PRO A 269 -6.01 -19.39 -3.61
C PRO A 269 -4.56 -19.64 -3.17
N CYS A 270 -3.79 -20.42 -3.92
CA CYS A 270 -2.38 -20.71 -3.62
C CYS A 270 -1.48 -19.52 -3.99
N SER A 271 -1.81 -18.80 -5.06
CA SER A 271 -1.01 -17.68 -5.54
C SER A 271 -1.44 -16.32 -4.97
N TYR A 272 -2.73 -16.14 -4.70
CA TYR A 272 -3.25 -14.87 -4.20
C TYR A 272 -4.54 -15.04 -3.38
N PRO A 273 -4.65 -14.39 -2.20
CA PRO A 273 -5.76 -14.64 -1.27
C PRO A 273 -7.10 -13.99 -1.67
N GLY A 274 -7.18 -13.16 -2.70
CA GLY A 274 -8.43 -12.52 -3.16
C GLY A 274 -8.85 -12.97 -4.56
N VAL A 275 -10.09 -12.71 -4.94
CA VAL A 275 -10.53 -12.79 -6.34
C VAL A 275 -10.10 -11.49 -7.02
N LYS A 276 -9.21 -11.57 -8.03
CA LYS A 276 -8.78 -10.40 -8.80
C LYS A 276 -9.72 -10.19 -9.96
N CYS A 277 -10.18 -8.97 -10.15
CA CYS A 277 -11.14 -8.60 -11.18
C CYS A 277 -10.65 -7.33 -11.90
N LYS A 278 -10.99 -7.19 -13.18
CA LYS A 278 -10.75 -5.98 -13.96
C LYS A 278 -12.04 -5.41 -14.49
N PHE A 279 -12.25 -4.13 -14.23
CA PHE A 279 -13.35 -3.35 -14.75
C PHE A 279 -12.81 -2.43 -15.84
N TYR A 280 -13.39 -2.49 -17.04
CA TYR A 280 -13.06 -1.60 -18.14
C TYR A 280 -14.13 -0.50 -18.22
N PHE A 281 -13.77 0.72 -17.83
CA PHE A 281 -14.64 1.89 -17.93
C PHE A 281 -14.44 2.54 -19.30
N ASN A 282 -15.49 2.66 -20.10
CA ASN A 282 -15.44 3.35 -21.39
C ASN A 282 -15.58 4.86 -21.19
N ASN A 283 -14.58 5.64 -21.61
CA ASN A 283 -14.54 7.10 -21.48
C ASN A 283 -15.40 7.83 -22.52
N ASP A 284 -15.82 7.14 -23.59
CA ASP A 284 -16.69 7.71 -24.62
C ASP A 284 -18.18 7.60 -24.25
N LEU A 285 -18.50 6.82 -23.22
CA LEU A 285 -19.87 6.65 -22.73
C LEU A 285 -20.15 7.56 -21.53
N PRO A 286 -21.37 8.11 -21.42
CA PRO A 286 -21.83 8.76 -20.21
C PRO A 286 -21.79 7.83 -18.99
N PHE A 287 -21.69 8.41 -17.79
CA PHE A 287 -21.64 7.64 -16.54
C PHE A 287 -22.95 6.87 -16.29
N GLU A 288 -24.07 7.37 -16.79
CA GLU A 288 -25.41 6.78 -16.60
C GLU A 288 -25.76 5.73 -17.67
N ASP A 289 -24.86 5.47 -18.63
CA ASP A 289 -25.13 4.54 -19.72
C ASP A 289 -25.13 3.07 -19.22
N GLU A 290 -26.22 2.34 -19.47
CA GLU A 290 -26.35 0.93 -19.08
C GLU A 290 -25.29 0.02 -19.71
N ARG A 291 -24.68 0.46 -20.83
CA ARG A 291 -23.56 -0.24 -21.46
C ARG A 291 -22.28 -0.16 -20.63
N GLN A 292 -22.21 0.72 -19.64
CA GLN A 292 -21.08 0.85 -18.71
C GLN A 292 -21.09 -0.24 -17.63
N ASN A 293 -20.98 -1.49 -18.08
CA ASN A 293 -21.09 -2.70 -17.26
C ASN A 293 -19.73 -3.33 -16.91
N GLY A 294 -18.63 -2.65 -17.22
CA GLY A 294 -17.26 -3.10 -16.93
C GLY A 294 -16.65 -4.03 -17.96
N GLN A 295 -17.36 -4.30 -19.07
CA GLN A 295 -16.86 -5.11 -20.19
C GLN A 295 -16.31 -4.23 -21.32
N VAL A 296 -15.39 -4.81 -22.09
CA VAL A 296 -15.00 -4.28 -23.39
C VAL A 296 -16.12 -4.55 -24.41
N LEU A 297 -16.48 -3.52 -25.21
CA LEU A 297 -17.51 -3.63 -26.25
C LEU A 297 -17.14 -4.73 -27.26
N GLN A 298 -18.16 -5.39 -27.82
CA GLN A 298 -17.96 -6.55 -28.69
C GLN A 298 -17.08 -6.27 -29.92
N GLU A 299 -17.19 -5.06 -30.47
CA GLU A 299 -16.36 -4.53 -31.55
C GLU A 299 -14.86 -4.44 -31.18
N ASP A 300 -14.55 -4.15 -29.92
CA ASP A 300 -13.18 -3.92 -29.44
C ASP A 300 -12.55 -5.18 -28.82
N ARG A 301 -13.29 -6.28 -28.67
CA ARG A 301 -12.79 -7.53 -28.06
C ARG A 301 -11.66 -8.20 -28.82
N ALA A 302 -11.53 -7.91 -30.12
CA ALA A 302 -10.45 -8.42 -30.96
C ALA A 302 -9.13 -7.65 -30.79
N MET A 303 -9.17 -6.46 -30.17
CA MET A 303 -7.96 -5.67 -29.93
C MET A 303 -7.07 -6.36 -28.89
N LYS A 304 -5.75 -6.29 -29.10
CA LYS A 304 -4.78 -6.83 -28.14
C LYS A 304 -4.74 -5.95 -26.89
N MET A 305 -4.41 -6.55 -25.74
CA MET A 305 -4.26 -5.82 -24.46
C MET A 305 -3.29 -4.64 -24.53
N SER A 306 -2.29 -4.67 -25.42
CA SER A 306 -1.39 -3.55 -25.67
C SER A 306 -2.09 -2.38 -26.37
N GLU A 307 -3.07 -2.65 -27.23
CA GLU A 307 -3.80 -1.65 -28.03
C GLU A 307 -4.95 -1.01 -27.24
N LEU A 308 -5.52 -1.71 -26.24
CA LEU A 308 -6.48 -1.12 -25.29
C LEU A 308 -5.83 -0.12 -24.32
N GLY A 309 -4.54 -0.29 -24.00
CA GLY A 309 -3.81 0.63 -23.12
C GLY A 309 -3.45 1.94 -23.80
N ASP A 310 -3.22 1.92 -25.11
CA ASP A 310 -2.93 3.10 -25.93
C ASP A 310 -4.20 3.83 -26.37
N ASN A 311 -5.31 3.10 -26.55
CA ASN A 311 -6.63 3.69 -26.79
C ASN A 311 -7.19 4.28 -25.50
N LYS A 312 -7.16 5.62 -25.38
CA LYS A 312 -7.82 6.40 -24.31
C LYS A 312 -9.32 6.08 -24.12
N LYS A 313 -9.93 5.30 -25.01
CA LYS A 313 -11.31 4.81 -24.94
C LYS A 313 -11.61 4.07 -23.63
N TYR A 314 -10.69 3.24 -23.11
CA TYR A 314 -10.95 2.48 -21.88
C TYR A 314 -9.97 2.83 -20.75
N THR A 315 -10.53 3.04 -19.56
CA THR A 315 -9.76 3.07 -18.32
C THR A 315 -9.90 1.73 -17.61
N GLU A 316 -8.80 1.01 -17.42
CA GLU A 316 -8.76 -0.23 -16.66
C GLU A 316 -8.68 0.07 -15.15
N ILE A 317 -9.61 -0.48 -14.38
CA ILE A 317 -9.61 -0.45 -12.92
C ILE A 317 -9.56 -1.88 -12.41
N SER A 318 -8.53 -2.21 -11.64
CA SER A 318 -8.41 -3.50 -10.97
C SER A 318 -9.07 -3.45 -9.59
N PHE A 319 -9.89 -4.44 -9.26
CA PHE A 319 -10.39 -4.61 -7.90
C PHE A 319 -10.18 -6.03 -7.39
N MET A 320 -9.95 -6.16 -6.08
CA MET A 320 -9.72 -7.43 -5.43
C MET A 320 -10.69 -7.59 -4.26
N ILE A 321 -11.37 -8.72 -4.22
CA ILE A 321 -12.33 -9.06 -3.17
C ILE A 321 -11.77 -10.21 -2.33
N PHE A 322 -11.65 -10.00 -1.03
CA PHE A 322 -11.09 -10.98 -0.09
C PHE A 322 -12.20 -11.75 0.63
N ARG A 323 -11.85 -12.92 1.17
CA ARG A 323 -12.76 -13.77 1.94
C ARG A 323 -13.47 -13.01 3.06
N THR A 324 -12.78 -12.06 3.71
CA THR A 324 -13.28 -11.29 4.86
C THR A 324 -14.28 -10.18 4.49
N GLY A 325 -14.70 -10.09 3.22
CA GLY A 325 -15.54 -8.99 2.72
C GLY A 325 -14.77 -7.71 2.44
N SER A 326 -13.48 -7.66 2.80
CA SER A 326 -12.61 -6.54 2.46
C SER A 326 -12.40 -6.48 0.96
N CYS A 327 -12.50 -5.29 0.41
CA CYS A 327 -12.37 -5.01 -1.01
C CYS A 327 -11.30 -3.94 -1.23
N LEU A 328 -10.54 -4.07 -2.30
CA LEU A 328 -9.47 -3.16 -2.70
C LEU A 328 -9.73 -2.72 -4.14
N ILE A 329 -9.77 -1.42 -4.42
CA ILE A 329 -9.89 -0.88 -5.78
C ILE A 329 -8.63 -0.07 -6.10
N VAL A 330 -7.99 -0.40 -7.22
CA VAL A 330 -6.74 0.20 -7.70
C VAL A 330 -6.86 0.52 -9.18
N GLY A 331 -6.60 1.77 -9.56
CA GLY A 331 -6.59 2.19 -10.96
C GLY A 331 -5.97 3.56 -11.14
N ASN A 332 -5.43 3.81 -12.33
CA ASN A 332 -5.05 5.16 -12.75
C ASN A 332 -6.29 5.85 -13.31
N CYS A 333 -7.02 6.56 -12.44
CA CYS A 333 -8.33 7.10 -12.78
C CYS A 333 -8.67 8.32 -11.92
N THR A 334 -9.68 9.08 -12.35
CA THR A 334 -10.24 10.17 -11.58
C THR A 334 -11.09 9.64 -10.41
N GLU A 335 -11.30 10.48 -9.40
CA GLU A 335 -12.15 10.09 -8.26
C GLU A 335 -13.61 9.83 -8.67
N LYS A 336 -14.10 10.45 -9.75
CA LYS A 336 -15.43 10.20 -10.31
C LYS A 336 -15.56 8.78 -10.83
N ILE A 337 -14.61 8.33 -11.66
CA ILE A 337 -14.56 6.96 -12.18
C ILE A 337 -14.43 5.96 -11.02
N LEU A 338 -13.59 6.26 -10.03
CA LEU A 338 -13.43 5.41 -8.86
C LEU A 338 -14.76 5.22 -8.09
N LYS A 339 -15.50 6.30 -7.84
CA LYS A 339 -16.80 6.26 -7.16
C LYS A 339 -17.85 5.49 -7.96
N PHE A 340 -17.83 5.62 -9.29
CA PHE A 340 -18.68 4.82 -10.17
C PHE A 340 -18.40 3.32 -10.05
N VAL A 341 -17.13 2.92 -10.15
CA VAL A 341 -16.73 1.50 -10.00
C VAL A 341 -17.08 0.98 -8.61
N PHE A 342 -16.89 1.79 -7.56
CA PHE A 342 -17.30 1.43 -6.20
C PHE A 342 -18.82 1.18 -6.11
N ALA A 343 -19.65 2.06 -6.68
CA ALA A 343 -21.10 1.88 -6.69
C ALA A 343 -21.51 0.61 -7.45
N PHE A 344 -20.87 0.32 -8.58
CA PHE A 344 -21.06 -0.91 -9.33
C PHE A 344 -20.73 -2.15 -8.47
N ILE A 345 -19.57 -2.18 -7.81
CA ILE A 345 -19.17 -3.33 -6.99
C ILE A 345 -20.11 -3.49 -5.79
N LYS A 346 -20.51 -2.39 -5.14
CA LYS A 346 -21.44 -2.41 -4.02
C LYS A 346 -22.80 -3.00 -4.43
N LYS A 347 -23.33 -2.58 -5.59
CA LYS A 347 -24.57 -3.13 -6.15
C LYS A 347 -24.44 -4.62 -6.46
N MET A 348 -23.36 -5.03 -7.14
CA MET A 348 -23.10 -6.44 -7.46
C MET A 348 -23.02 -7.31 -6.20
N LEU A 349 -22.31 -6.87 -5.17
CA LEU A 349 -22.19 -7.60 -3.91
C LEU A 349 -23.54 -7.74 -3.19
N ALA A 350 -24.38 -6.69 -3.22
CA ALA A 350 -25.71 -6.72 -2.64
C ALA A 350 -26.66 -7.66 -3.41
N GLU A 351 -26.66 -7.62 -4.75
CA GLU A 351 -27.48 -8.50 -5.58
C GLU A 351 -27.13 -9.98 -5.42
N GLU A 352 -25.84 -10.29 -5.32
CA GLU A 352 -25.35 -11.67 -5.22
C GLU A 352 -25.22 -12.16 -3.77
N TYR A 353 -25.63 -11.36 -2.78
CA TYR A 353 -25.40 -11.61 -1.36
C TYR A 353 -25.76 -13.04 -0.93
N GLU A 354 -26.99 -13.47 -1.22
CA GLU A 354 -27.49 -14.80 -0.85
C GLU A 354 -26.67 -15.94 -1.46
N THR A 355 -26.12 -15.70 -2.65
CA THR A 355 -25.36 -16.70 -3.40
C THR A 355 -23.92 -16.80 -2.94
N ILE A 356 -23.30 -15.67 -2.56
CA ILE A 356 -21.86 -15.59 -2.26
C ILE A 356 -21.54 -15.51 -0.77
N ARG A 357 -22.53 -15.37 0.12
CA ARG A 357 -22.29 -15.34 1.57
C ARG A 357 -21.81 -16.69 2.11
N VAL A 358 -21.06 -16.64 3.21
CA VAL A 358 -20.67 -17.81 3.99
C VAL A 358 -21.42 -17.76 5.32
N ASP A 359 -22.38 -18.67 5.51
CA ASP A 359 -23.26 -18.67 6.70
C ASP A 359 -22.56 -19.09 8.00
N THR A 360 -21.39 -19.72 7.89
CA THR A 360 -20.74 -20.40 9.02
C THR A 360 -19.88 -19.48 9.89
N GLU A 361 -19.67 -18.21 9.50
CA GLU A 361 -18.76 -17.30 10.19
C GLU A 361 -19.41 -15.92 10.34
N GLU A 362 -19.80 -15.53 11.56
CA GLU A 362 -20.14 -14.13 11.83
C GLU A 362 -18.85 -13.30 11.92
N PRO A 363 -18.83 -12.09 11.32
CA PRO A 363 -17.67 -11.21 11.39
C PRO A 363 -17.43 -10.74 12.83
N VAL A 364 -16.45 -11.34 13.51
CA VAL A 364 -16.03 -10.88 14.84
C VAL A 364 -15.28 -9.56 14.71
N ASN A 365 -15.96 -8.45 14.98
CA ASN A 365 -15.35 -7.13 15.12
C ASN A 365 -14.46 -7.07 16.38
N LYS A 366 -13.18 -7.46 16.23
CA LYS A 366 -12.21 -7.30 17.31
C LYS A 366 -11.83 -5.82 17.45
N ASN A 367 -12.30 -5.17 18.51
CA ASN A 367 -11.83 -3.85 18.92
C ASN A 367 -10.30 -3.87 19.07
N LYS A 368 -9.59 -3.14 18.20
CA LYS A 368 -8.12 -3.03 18.24
C LYS A 368 -7.72 -2.19 19.45
N LYS A 369 -7.35 -2.84 20.57
CA LYS A 369 -6.71 -2.14 21.70
C LYS A 369 -5.35 -1.58 21.27
N VAL A 370 -5.13 -0.28 21.50
CA VAL A 370 -3.84 0.38 21.29
C VAL A 370 -2.85 -0.15 22.32
N LYS A 371 -1.85 -0.93 21.88
CA LYS A 371 -0.78 -1.40 22.78
C LYS A 371 0.28 -0.32 22.94
N LEU A 372 0.35 0.33 24.10
CA LEU A 372 1.49 1.16 24.50
C LEU A 372 2.76 0.30 24.57
N ARG A 373 3.88 0.78 24.01
CA ARG A 373 5.16 0.05 23.99
C ARG A 373 6.30 0.96 24.40
N LYS A 374 7.17 0.45 25.28
CA LYS A 374 8.41 1.11 25.69
C LYS A 374 9.57 0.61 24.81
N LYS A 375 10.49 1.50 24.43
CA LYS A 375 11.72 1.15 23.70
C LYS A 375 12.91 1.59 24.55
N THR A 376 13.82 0.67 24.83
CA THR A 376 15.11 0.98 25.46
C THR A 376 16.10 1.35 24.38
N ILE A 377 16.63 2.57 24.43
CA ILE A 377 17.71 3.02 23.55
C ILE A 377 18.98 3.00 24.40
N ILE A 378 19.98 2.24 23.96
CA ILE A 378 21.31 2.22 24.58
C ILE A 378 22.18 3.16 23.76
N MET A 379 22.64 4.25 24.37
CA MET A 379 23.64 5.16 23.77
C MET A 379 25.03 4.77 24.26
N SER A 380 26.02 4.82 23.38
CA SER A 380 27.42 4.74 23.79
C SER A 380 27.82 6.02 24.54
N GLN A 381 28.73 5.87 25.50
CA GLN A 381 29.24 6.98 26.31
C GLN A 381 29.87 8.07 25.42
N GLU A 382 30.59 7.66 24.39
CA GLU A 382 31.24 8.54 23.40
C GLU A 382 30.22 9.44 22.69
N TYR A 383 29.14 8.84 22.18
CA TYR A 383 28.08 9.57 21.47
C TYR A 383 27.33 10.56 22.38
N PHE A 384 27.14 10.22 23.65
CA PHE A 384 26.55 11.14 24.63
C PHE A 384 27.46 12.34 24.91
N THR A 385 28.77 12.11 24.98
CA THR A 385 29.75 13.13 25.32
C THR A 385 29.96 14.12 24.17
N ASP A 386 30.07 13.62 22.93
CA ASP A 386 30.27 14.48 21.75
C ASP A 386 29.07 15.39 21.45
N ASN A 387 27.84 14.91 21.69
CA ASN A 387 26.62 15.67 21.38
C ASN A 387 26.06 16.48 22.56
N SER A 388 26.59 16.31 23.77
CA SER A 388 26.22 17.14 24.93
C SER A 388 27.06 18.43 24.99
N GLN A 389 28.25 18.45 24.39
CA GLN A 389 29.11 19.64 24.34
C GLN A 389 28.71 20.65 23.25
N THR A 390 27.96 20.24 22.22
CA THR A 390 27.56 21.13 21.11
C THR A 390 26.40 22.08 21.45
N ASN A 391 25.76 21.92 22.61
CA ASN A 391 24.63 22.76 23.05
C ASN A 391 25.01 23.79 24.13
N GLN A 392 26.31 24.02 24.37
CA GLN A 392 26.82 25.02 25.33
C GLN A 392 27.71 26.11 24.70
N SER A 393 27.66 26.29 23.38
CA SER A 393 28.43 27.34 22.67
C SER A 393 27.52 28.36 22.00
#